data_AF-A0A849I3U6-F1
#
_entry.id   AF-A0A849I3U6-F1
#
_cell.length_a   1.000
_cell.length_b   1.000
_cell.length_c   1.000
_cell.angle_alpha   90.00
_cell.angle_beta   90.00
_cell.angle_gamma   90.00
#
_symmetry.space_group_name_H-M   'P 1'
#
loop_
_entity.id
_entity.type
_entity.pdbx_description
1 polymer ?
#
loop_
_entity_poly.entity_id
_entity_poly.type
_entity_poly.pdbx_seq_one_letter_code
_entity_poly.pdbx_strand_id
1 'polypeptide(L)'
;MAGTAASRSVHPGSGRRKTRDTPKGRQVEPQALAEVEALLGDRPRRADLLIEHLHLLQDHFGCLHVRHLTALANLMRLALVEVYEVASFYAHFDIVMDGEPAPPAVTIRVCDSLSCALAGADKLLGALKSSLEPGIRVVRAPCMGGCHQAPMAAIGHALHPHATVESVAAEALAGHTHPHVPAYPDLDAYRAGGGYELLSELLDGRRSIEDVIKTMEDSGLRGLGGAGFPTGRKWRFVRAEPAPRLMAVNGDEGEPGTFKDRHYLETDPHRFLEGMLIGALAVEAEEVYIYLRDEYPQCREILLREIPKVEAAGLARRTRIHLRRGAGAYICGEESAMLESIEGKRGLPRHKPPFPSQVGLFGRPTLINNVETLFWVREIVEKGPEWFGSHGRNGRKGLRTFSVSGRVHEPGVKLAPAGITVRELIDEYCGGMEEGHTFKGYLPGGASGGILPASMADIPLDFGTLESHGSFIGSAAVVVLSDKDNMRDVALNLMKFFEDESCGQCTPCRIGTEKAVMIMERPTWDEELLNELTRVMTDASICGLGQAAMNPVKQVMKHFREDFAGLAPAVAAEEPTPGKPARY
;
A
#
# COMPACT_ATOMS: atom_id res chain seq x y z
N MET A 1 25.89 18.07 -44.19
CA MET A 1 25.58 19.26 -45.02
C MET A 1 24.30 19.90 -44.50
N ALA A 2 24.26 21.23 -44.51
CA ALA A 2 23.28 22.08 -43.84
C ALA A 2 21.82 21.81 -44.26
N GLY A 3 20.89 21.94 -43.29
CA GLY A 3 19.45 21.84 -43.50
C GLY A 3 18.68 22.65 -42.45
N THR A 4 18.75 23.98 -42.60
CA THR A 4 17.82 25.03 -42.13
C THR A 4 16.83 24.67 -41.00
N ALA A 5 17.12 25.18 -39.81
CA ALA A 5 16.13 25.42 -38.77
C ALA A 5 15.06 26.42 -39.26
N ALA A 6 13.92 25.90 -39.73
CA ALA A 6 12.77 26.75 -40.02
C ALA A 6 12.00 26.99 -38.72
N SER A 7 12.07 28.22 -38.20
CA SER A 7 11.14 28.70 -37.18
C SER A 7 9.71 28.54 -37.69
N ARG A 8 8.88 27.81 -36.95
CA ARG A 8 7.46 27.63 -37.28
C ARG A 8 6.62 28.01 -36.08
N SER A 9 6.26 29.29 -36.00
CA SER A 9 5.10 29.73 -35.23
C SER A 9 3.84 29.46 -36.06
N VAL A 10 2.97 28.57 -35.58
CA VAL A 10 1.67 28.30 -36.21
C VAL A 10 0.62 29.12 -35.48
N HIS A 11 0.15 30.21 -36.10
CA HIS A 11 -0.95 31.02 -35.59
C HIS A 11 -2.30 30.33 -35.87
N PRO A 12 -3.26 30.29 -34.91
CA PRO A 12 -4.55 29.59 -35.05
C PRO A 12 -5.48 30.04 -36.20
N GLY A 13 -5.08 31.08 -36.96
CA GLY A 13 -5.83 31.64 -38.09
C GLY A 13 -5.20 31.38 -39.47
N SER A 14 -4.11 30.62 -39.54
CA SER A 14 -3.50 30.26 -40.83
C SER A 14 -4.28 29.11 -41.48
N GLY A 15 -5.09 29.44 -42.49
CA GLY A 15 -6.09 28.53 -43.09
C GLY A 15 -5.58 27.16 -43.56
N ARG A 16 -6.55 26.24 -43.78
CA ARG A 16 -6.47 24.78 -44.05
C ARG A 16 -5.43 24.23 -45.06
N ARG A 17 -4.60 25.06 -45.70
CA ARG A 17 -3.58 24.63 -46.69
C ARG A 17 -2.22 24.26 -46.09
N LYS A 18 -2.05 24.30 -44.75
CA LYS A 18 -0.81 23.93 -44.05
C LYS A 18 -1.04 22.97 -42.88
N THR A 19 -1.95 22.01 -43.06
CA THR A 19 -2.19 20.94 -42.08
C THR A 19 -1.01 19.97 -42.12
N ARG A 20 -0.47 19.55 -40.96
CA ARG A 20 0.56 18.50 -40.92
C ARG A 20 -0.01 17.21 -41.52
N ASP A 21 0.79 16.48 -42.28
CA ASP A 21 0.45 15.14 -42.78
C ASP A 21 0.37 14.09 -41.65
N THR A 22 0.91 14.44 -40.46
CA THR A 22 0.87 13.61 -39.25
C THR A 22 0.28 14.37 -38.06
N PRO A 23 -0.46 13.69 -37.17
CA PRO A 23 -0.93 14.29 -35.92
C PRO A 23 0.21 14.93 -35.12
N LYS A 24 -0.08 15.99 -34.35
CA LYS A 24 0.89 16.53 -33.37
C LYS A 24 1.19 15.47 -32.32
N GLY A 25 2.47 15.29 -31.97
CA GLY A 25 2.92 14.30 -30.99
C GLY A 25 3.89 13.27 -31.57
N ARG A 26 4.30 12.30 -30.72
CA ARG A 26 5.11 11.14 -31.10
C ARG A 26 4.32 10.26 -32.07
N GLN A 27 4.97 9.78 -33.12
CA GLN A 27 4.35 8.90 -34.10
C GLN A 27 4.49 7.44 -33.64
N VAL A 28 3.49 6.62 -33.95
CA VAL A 28 3.53 5.19 -33.65
C VAL A 28 4.51 4.52 -34.62
N GLU A 29 5.50 3.84 -34.09
CA GLU A 29 6.43 3.04 -34.88
C GLU A 29 5.78 1.71 -35.27
N PRO A 30 5.78 1.31 -36.56
CA PRO A 30 5.15 0.05 -36.99
C PRO A 30 5.71 -1.19 -36.29
N GLN A 31 7.01 -1.20 -35.99
CA GLN A 31 7.65 -2.30 -35.27
C GLN A 31 7.18 -2.36 -33.82
N ALA A 32 7.18 -1.25 -33.08
CA ALA A 32 6.71 -1.21 -31.70
C ALA A 32 5.22 -1.58 -31.60
N LEU A 33 4.42 -1.18 -32.60
CA LEU A 33 3.01 -1.56 -32.70
C LEU A 33 2.84 -3.07 -32.83
N ALA A 34 3.59 -3.71 -33.74
CA ALA A 34 3.54 -5.16 -33.93
C ALA A 34 4.03 -5.93 -32.69
N GLU A 35 5.09 -5.45 -32.03
CA GLU A 35 5.60 -6.03 -30.77
C GLU A 35 4.54 -6.00 -29.66
N VAL A 36 3.89 -4.85 -29.45
CA VAL A 36 2.85 -4.70 -28.41
C VAL A 36 1.58 -5.47 -28.78
N GLU A 37 1.17 -5.47 -30.05
CA GLU A 37 0.01 -6.22 -30.52
C GLU A 37 0.19 -7.73 -30.31
N ALA A 38 1.37 -8.27 -30.67
CA ALA A 38 1.72 -9.66 -30.46
C ALA A 38 1.73 -10.03 -28.97
N LEU A 39 2.29 -9.18 -28.11
CA LEU A 39 2.36 -9.42 -26.67
C LEU A 39 0.97 -9.41 -26.01
N LEU A 40 0.12 -8.46 -26.40
CA LEU A 40 -1.24 -8.35 -25.86
C LEU A 40 -2.14 -9.51 -26.32
N GLY A 41 -1.94 -10.06 -27.53
CA GLY A 41 -2.73 -11.17 -28.06
C GLY A 41 -4.22 -10.82 -28.15
N ASP A 42 -5.10 -11.67 -27.61
CA ASP A 42 -6.57 -11.45 -27.61
C ASP A 42 -7.10 -10.68 -26.38
N ARG A 43 -6.22 -10.19 -25.50
CA ARG A 43 -6.64 -9.50 -24.26
C ARG A 43 -7.55 -8.28 -24.55
N PRO A 44 -8.52 -7.92 -23.72
CA PRO A 44 -9.31 -6.72 -24.00
C PRO A 44 -8.47 -5.43 -23.96
N ARG A 45 -8.73 -4.49 -24.87
CA ARG A 45 -8.11 -3.15 -24.91
C ARG A 45 -8.99 -2.11 -24.21
N ARG A 46 -9.50 -2.46 -23.02
CA ARG A 46 -10.31 -1.54 -22.19
C ARG A 46 -9.39 -0.63 -21.36
N ALA A 47 -9.80 0.60 -21.11
CA ALA A 47 -9.01 1.58 -20.36
C ALA A 47 -8.66 1.10 -18.94
N ASP A 48 -9.56 0.37 -18.28
CA ASP A 48 -9.35 -0.18 -16.94
C ASP A 48 -8.25 -1.25 -16.87
N LEU A 49 -7.78 -1.77 -18.01
CA LEU A 49 -6.67 -2.72 -18.08
C LEU A 49 -5.32 -2.05 -18.36
N LEU A 50 -5.26 -0.70 -18.36
CA LEU A 50 -4.03 0.02 -18.69
C LEU A 50 -2.86 -0.42 -17.81
N ILE A 51 -3.03 -0.43 -16.49
CA ILE A 51 -1.96 -0.81 -15.55
C ILE A 51 -1.55 -2.28 -15.75
N GLU A 52 -2.49 -3.18 -16.02
CA GLU A 52 -2.19 -4.60 -16.32
C GLU A 52 -1.34 -4.73 -17.60
N HIS A 53 -1.63 -3.92 -18.63
CA HIS A 53 -0.85 -3.89 -19.87
C HIS A 53 0.51 -3.22 -19.67
N LEU A 54 0.63 -2.24 -18.78
CA LEU A 54 1.91 -1.67 -18.38
C LEU A 54 2.77 -2.70 -17.65
N HIS A 55 2.21 -3.48 -16.72
CA HIS A 55 2.93 -4.61 -16.12
C HIS A 55 3.39 -5.61 -17.17
N LEU A 56 2.53 -5.97 -18.12
CA LEU A 56 2.91 -6.91 -19.17
C LEU A 56 4.11 -6.40 -20.01
N LEU A 57 4.14 -5.11 -20.33
CA LEU A 57 5.28 -4.49 -21.02
C LEU A 57 6.53 -4.45 -20.14
N GLN A 58 6.40 -4.00 -18.88
CA GLN A 58 7.48 -3.92 -17.90
C GLN A 58 8.13 -5.30 -17.67
N ASP A 59 7.32 -6.33 -17.44
CA ASP A 59 7.79 -7.70 -17.20
C ASP A 59 8.46 -8.30 -18.45
N HIS A 60 7.96 -7.99 -19.65
CA HIS A 60 8.47 -8.55 -20.91
C HIS A 60 9.75 -7.86 -21.40
N PHE A 61 9.79 -6.52 -21.34
CA PHE A 61 10.91 -5.73 -21.86
C PHE A 61 11.91 -5.29 -20.77
N GLY A 62 11.59 -5.51 -19.48
CA GLY A 62 12.39 -5.07 -18.33
C GLY A 62 12.27 -3.57 -18.02
N CYS A 63 11.58 -2.81 -18.88
CA CYS A 63 11.29 -1.39 -18.73
C CYS A 63 10.10 -1.00 -19.63
N LEU A 64 9.59 0.22 -19.45
CA LEU A 64 8.59 0.84 -20.31
C LEU A 64 9.25 1.80 -21.29
N HIS A 65 9.60 1.32 -22.48
CA HIS A 65 10.09 2.20 -23.53
C HIS A 65 8.98 3.12 -24.05
N VAL A 66 9.31 4.40 -24.27
CA VAL A 66 8.34 5.38 -24.80
C VAL A 66 7.73 4.98 -26.16
N ARG A 67 8.46 4.24 -27.00
CA ARG A 67 7.93 3.68 -28.27
C ARG A 67 6.81 2.65 -28.01
N HIS A 68 6.94 1.81 -26.99
CA HIS A 68 5.92 0.84 -26.59
C HIS A 68 4.72 1.50 -25.93
N LEU A 69 4.94 2.54 -25.11
CA LEU A 69 3.84 3.35 -24.55
C LEU A 69 3.03 4.04 -25.66
N THR A 70 3.71 4.54 -26.69
CA THR A 70 3.06 5.16 -27.87
C THR A 70 2.21 4.15 -28.65
N ALA A 71 2.74 2.93 -28.85
CA ALA A 71 1.99 1.83 -29.46
C ALA A 71 0.79 1.37 -28.59
N LEU A 72 0.98 1.22 -27.28
CA LEU A 72 -0.09 0.85 -26.35
C LEU A 72 -1.21 1.89 -26.35
N ALA A 73 -0.87 3.18 -26.27
CA ALA A 73 -1.84 4.27 -26.35
C ALA A 73 -2.67 4.21 -27.65
N ASN A 74 -2.02 3.90 -28.78
CA ASN A 74 -2.71 3.73 -30.06
C ASN A 74 -3.69 2.55 -30.04
N LEU A 75 -3.24 1.38 -29.58
CA LEU A 75 -4.06 0.15 -29.52
C LEU A 75 -5.25 0.28 -28.56
N MET A 76 -5.06 0.97 -27.44
CA MET A 76 -6.10 1.20 -26.43
C MET A 76 -7.01 2.41 -26.75
N ARG A 77 -6.66 3.18 -27.79
CA ARG A 77 -7.34 4.44 -28.16
C ARG A 77 -7.33 5.48 -27.03
N LEU A 78 -6.23 5.53 -26.28
CA LEU A 78 -5.98 6.51 -25.23
C LEU A 78 -5.02 7.59 -25.71
N ALA A 79 -5.03 8.75 -25.06
CA ALA A 79 -4.00 9.75 -25.31
C ALA A 79 -2.65 9.26 -24.75
N LEU A 80 -1.53 9.49 -25.45
CA LEU A 80 -0.21 9.13 -24.93
C LEU A 80 0.08 9.82 -23.57
N VAL A 81 -0.39 11.05 -23.39
CA VAL A 81 -0.23 11.76 -22.12
C VAL A 81 -0.93 11.03 -20.97
N GLU A 82 -2.11 10.44 -21.21
CA GLU A 82 -2.85 9.67 -20.21
C GLU A 82 -2.09 8.41 -19.83
N VAL A 83 -1.60 7.66 -20.83
CA VAL A 83 -0.76 6.47 -20.61
C VAL A 83 0.52 6.82 -19.85
N TYR A 84 1.18 7.91 -20.23
CA TYR A 84 2.43 8.36 -19.61
C TYR A 84 2.20 8.83 -18.16
N GLU A 85 1.16 9.63 -17.91
CA GLU A 85 0.83 10.10 -16.56
C GLU A 85 0.51 8.95 -15.60
N VAL A 86 -0.15 7.90 -16.10
CA VAL A 86 -0.40 6.68 -15.32
C VAL A 86 0.92 5.95 -15.08
N ALA A 87 1.71 5.67 -16.12
CA ALA A 87 2.99 4.97 -15.98
C ALA A 87 3.96 5.69 -15.03
N SER A 88 4.04 7.02 -15.07
CA SER A 88 4.98 7.80 -14.25
C SER A 88 4.53 8.00 -12.81
N PHE A 89 3.29 7.66 -12.48
CA PHE A 89 2.75 7.80 -11.12
C PHE A 89 3.17 6.65 -10.21
N TYR A 90 3.39 5.46 -10.77
CA TYR A 90 3.64 4.23 -10.01
C TYR A 90 5.14 3.91 -9.95
N ALA A 91 5.67 3.69 -8.74
CA ALA A 91 7.12 3.59 -8.51
C ALA A 91 7.79 2.38 -9.16
N HIS A 92 7.02 1.34 -9.50
CA HIS A 92 7.57 0.10 -10.05
C HIS A 92 7.71 0.10 -11.58
N PHE A 93 7.28 1.17 -12.23
CA PHE A 93 7.42 1.33 -13.68
C PHE A 93 8.67 2.14 -14.04
N ASP A 94 9.59 1.48 -14.73
CA ASP A 94 10.82 2.10 -15.22
C ASP A 94 10.61 2.67 -16.63
N ILE A 95 10.31 3.95 -16.74
CA ILE A 95 10.13 4.60 -18.05
C ILE A 95 11.49 4.94 -18.65
N VAL A 96 11.69 4.55 -19.92
CA VAL A 96 12.92 4.82 -20.68
C VAL A 96 12.59 5.65 -21.92
N MET A 97 13.18 6.85 -22.00
CA MET A 97 13.02 7.76 -23.15
C MET A 97 13.97 7.38 -24.29
N ASP A 98 13.77 7.99 -25.47
CA ASP A 98 14.60 7.68 -26.64
C ASP A 98 16.07 8.01 -26.38
N GLY A 99 16.95 7.01 -26.59
CA GLY A 99 18.39 7.16 -26.41
C GLY A 99 18.86 7.03 -24.97
N GLU A 100 17.97 6.84 -23.99
CA GLU A 100 18.34 6.50 -22.62
C GLU A 100 18.68 5.01 -22.51
N PRO A 101 19.69 4.63 -21.72
CA PRO A 101 20.01 3.23 -21.48
C PRO A 101 18.89 2.58 -20.66
N ALA A 102 18.54 1.34 -21.02
CA ALA A 102 17.65 0.52 -20.21
C ALA A 102 18.28 0.21 -18.84
N PRO A 103 17.47 0.02 -17.78
CA PRO A 103 17.99 -0.41 -16.50
C PRO A 103 18.66 -1.78 -16.63
N PRO A 104 19.67 -2.08 -15.79
CA PRO A 104 20.24 -3.41 -15.71
C PRO A 104 19.18 -4.50 -15.46
N ALA A 105 19.39 -5.67 -16.05
CA ALA A 105 18.42 -6.78 -16.01
C ALA A 105 18.08 -7.26 -14.59
N VAL A 106 19.03 -7.12 -13.66
CA VAL A 106 18.83 -7.42 -12.24
C VAL A 106 18.76 -6.11 -11.46
N THR A 107 17.63 -5.91 -10.78
CA THR A 107 17.45 -4.83 -9.82
C THR A 107 17.28 -5.40 -8.42
N ILE A 108 18.15 -4.96 -7.52
CA ILE A 108 18.07 -5.20 -6.07
C ILE A 108 17.43 -3.97 -5.45
N ARG A 109 16.34 -4.19 -4.71
CA ARG A 109 15.63 -3.18 -3.94
C ARG A 109 15.91 -3.42 -2.46
N VAL A 110 16.33 -2.40 -1.72
CA VAL A 110 16.51 -2.49 -0.27
C VAL A 110 15.44 -1.64 0.40
N CYS A 111 14.66 -2.24 1.30
CA CYS A 111 13.61 -1.55 2.03
C CYS A 111 14.23 -0.51 2.99
N ASP A 112 13.80 0.75 2.91
CA ASP A 112 14.29 1.83 3.77
C ASP A 112 13.29 2.30 4.84
N SER A 113 12.11 1.67 4.90
CA SER A 113 11.13 1.94 5.95
C SER A 113 11.63 1.60 7.35
N LEU A 114 11.03 2.24 8.35
CA LEU A 114 11.48 2.30 9.74
C LEU A 114 12.08 0.99 10.30
N SER A 115 11.35 -0.13 10.33
CA SER A 115 11.89 -1.37 10.92
C SER A 115 13.14 -1.89 10.20
N CYS A 116 13.25 -1.70 8.88
CA CYS A 116 14.46 -2.04 8.11
C CYS A 116 15.59 -1.05 8.37
N ALA A 117 15.28 0.26 8.48
CA ALA A 117 16.26 1.27 8.85
C ALA A 117 16.85 1.00 10.25
N LEU A 118 16.02 0.65 11.24
CA LEU A 118 16.43 0.25 12.59
C LEU A 118 17.34 -0.99 12.58
N ALA A 119 17.12 -1.90 11.61
CA ALA A 119 17.94 -3.10 11.38
C ALA A 119 19.18 -2.85 10.49
N GLY A 120 19.47 -1.60 10.12
CA GLY A 120 20.68 -1.23 9.38
C GLY A 120 20.57 -1.25 7.86
N ALA A 121 19.37 -1.15 7.30
CA ALA A 121 19.15 -1.17 5.85
C ALA A 121 19.92 -0.08 5.06
N ASP A 122 20.15 1.10 5.64
CA ASP A 122 20.96 2.15 4.99
C ASP A 122 22.41 1.71 4.78
N LYS A 123 22.98 1.00 5.76
CA LYS A 123 24.34 0.43 5.66
C LYS A 123 24.37 -0.67 4.61
N LEU A 124 23.36 -1.54 4.61
CA LEU A 124 23.21 -2.60 3.60
C LEU A 124 23.13 -2.01 2.19
N LEU A 125 22.29 -1.00 1.97
CA LEU A 125 22.13 -0.30 0.69
C LEU A 125 23.45 0.30 0.22
N GLY A 126 24.16 1.01 1.10
CA GLY A 126 25.46 1.61 0.80
C GLY A 126 26.51 0.55 0.43
N ALA A 127 26.60 -0.51 1.22
CA ALA A 127 27.56 -1.59 0.99
C ALA A 127 27.28 -2.35 -0.31
N LEU A 128 26.01 -2.66 -0.63
CA LEU A 128 25.63 -3.30 -1.89
C LEU A 128 25.99 -2.43 -3.10
N LYS A 129 25.73 -1.11 -3.03
CA LYS A 129 26.11 -0.16 -4.10
C LYS A 129 27.61 -0.10 -4.35
N SER A 130 28.43 -0.30 -3.31
CA SER A 130 29.89 -0.26 -3.44
C SER A 130 30.54 -1.60 -3.79
N SER A 131 29.86 -2.73 -3.52
CA SER A 131 30.44 -4.07 -3.65
C SER A 131 30.01 -4.84 -4.89
N LEU A 132 28.84 -4.51 -5.46
CA LEU A 132 28.30 -5.25 -6.60
C LEU A 132 28.83 -4.74 -7.95
N GLU A 133 28.88 -5.65 -8.92
CA GLU A 133 29.37 -5.37 -10.27
C GLU A 133 28.50 -4.32 -11.01
N PRO A 134 29.06 -3.58 -11.99
CA PRO A 134 28.34 -2.56 -12.76
C PRO A 134 27.07 -3.02 -13.50
N GLY A 135 26.80 -4.33 -13.56
CA GLY A 135 25.63 -4.94 -14.20
C GLY A 135 24.41 -5.17 -13.31
N ILE A 136 24.46 -4.77 -12.03
CA ILE A 136 23.34 -4.89 -11.09
C ILE A 136 22.92 -3.51 -10.61
N ARG A 137 21.62 -3.20 -10.73
CA ARG A 137 21.06 -1.96 -10.21
C ARG A 137 20.67 -2.15 -8.74
N VAL A 138 21.16 -1.28 -7.85
CA VAL A 138 20.77 -1.30 -6.43
C VAL A 138 20.04 0.01 -6.09
N VAL A 139 18.79 -0.10 -5.65
CA VAL A 139 17.93 1.04 -5.31
C VAL A 139 17.28 0.89 -3.94
N ARG A 140 16.84 2.01 -3.37
CA ARG A 140 15.93 2.01 -2.22
C ARG A 140 14.53 1.59 -2.67
N ALA A 141 13.71 1.12 -1.74
CA ALA A 141 12.30 0.84 -1.96
C ALA A 141 11.49 1.05 -0.67
N PRO A 142 10.20 1.39 -0.80
CA PRO A 142 9.31 1.49 0.35
C PRO A 142 9.06 0.12 1.01
N CYS A 143 8.22 0.12 2.05
CA CYS A 143 7.98 -1.05 2.89
C CYS A 143 7.49 -2.25 2.08
N MET A 144 8.20 -3.39 2.11
CA MET A 144 7.83 -4.62 1.38
C MET A 144 6.94 -5.59 2.20
N GLY A 145 6.34 -5.13 3.31
CA GLY A 145 5.49 -5.98 4.17
C GLY A 145 6.22 -7.18 4.77
N GLY A 146 7.47 -6.97 5.21
CA GLY A 146 8.33 -7.97 5.84
C GLY A 146 9.03 -7.45 7.10
N CYS A 147 8.43 -6.46 7.78
CA CYS A 147 9.10 -5.73 8.87
C CYS A 147 9.53 -6.59 10.06
N HIS A 148 8.91 -7.76 10.27
CA HIS A 148 9.32 -8.73 11.29
C HIS A 148 10.60 -9.50 10.93
N GLN A 149 11.00 -9.47 9.66
CA GLN A 149 12.19 -10.13 9.11
C GLN A 149 13.22 -9.11 8.61
N ALA A 150 13.17 -7.89 9.16
CA ALA A 150 14.07 -6.82 8.79
C ALA A 150 15.57 -7.19 8.98
N PRO A 151 16.48 -6.63 8.18
CA PRO A 151 16.22 -5.80 7.00
C PRO A 151 15.73 -6.65 5.80
N MET A 152 14.83 -6.08 5.01
CA MET A 152 14.29 -6.73 3.81
C MET A 152 14.98 -6.22 2.54
N ALA A 153 15.28 -7.13 1.63
CA ALA A 153 15.65 -6.82 0.25
C ALA A 153 14.77 -7.59 -0.74
N ALA A 154 14.71 -7.13 -1.99
CA ALA A 154 14.10 -7.86 -3.09
C ALA A 154 15.04 -7.93 -4.29
N ILE A 155 15.14 -9.09 -4.92
CA ILE A 155 15.90 -9.29 -6.16
C ILE A 155 14.88 -9.70 -7.22
N GLY A 156 14.59 -8.82 -8.17
CA GLY A 156 13.40 -8.99 -9.00
C GLY A 156 12.13 -9.05 -8.14
N HIS A 157 11.43 -10.19 -8.13
CA HIS A 157 10.27 -10.47 -7.29
C HIS A 157 10.57 -11.44 -6.13
N ALA A 158 11.81 -11.87 -5.94
CA ALA A 158 12.19 -12.67 -4.78
C ALA A 158 12.40 -11.76 -3.57
N LEU A 159 11.71 -12.03 -2.46
CA LEU A 159 11.91 -11.33 -1.19
C LEU A 159 12.98 -12.07 -0.37
N HIS A 160 13.95 -11.32 0.14
CA HIS A 160 15.06 -11.82 0.94
C HIS A 160 14.99 -11.23 2.36
N PRO A 161 14.54 -12.03 3.35
CA PRO A 161 14.53 -11.62 4.75
C PRO A 161 15.93 -11.61 5.35
N HIS A 162 16.10 -10.87 6.45
CA HIS A 162 17.36 -10.75 7.20
C HIS A 162 18.56 -10.47 6.29
N ALA A 163 18.36 -9.59 5.31
CA ALA A 163 19.28 -9.39 4.21
C ALA A 163 20.65 -8.91 4.69
N THR A 164 21.69 -9.59 4.19
CA THR A 164 23.09 -9.19 4.36
C THR A 164 23.70 -8.93 2.98
N VAL A 165 24.87 -8.30 2.95
CA VAL A 165 25.58 -8.07 1.67
C VAL A 165 25.88 -9.40 1.01
N GLU A 166 26.37 -10.36 1.79
CA GLU A 166 26.78 -11.69 1.35
C GLU A 166 25.58 -12.49 0.84
N SER A 167 24.48 -12.52 1.58
CA SER A 167 23.29 -13.28 1.18
C SER A 167 22.66 -12.71 -0.09
N VAL A 168 22.51 -11.38 -0.18
CA VAL A 168 21.91 -10.72 -1.34
C VAL A 168 22.80 -10.85 -2.58
N ALA A 169 24.12 -10.70 -2.43
CA ALA A 169 25.06 -10.87 -3.54
C ALA A 169 25.03 -12.31 -4.08
N ALA A 170 25.03 -13.31 -3.19
CA ALA A 170 24.98 -14.73 -3.59
C ALA A 170 23.69 -15.05 -4.36
N GLU A 171 22.54 -14.61 -3.87
CA GLU A 171 21.24 -14.85 -4.51
C GLU A 171 21.10 -14.10 -5.85
N ALA A 172 21.64 -12.89 -5.94
CA ALA A 172 21.67 -12.12 -7.19
C ALA A 172 22.50 -12.83 -8.26
N LEU A 173 23.68 -13.37 -7.89
CA LEU A 173 24.54 -14.14 -8.79
C LEU A 173 23.92 -15.49 -9.18
N ALA A 174 23.16 -16.11 -8.28
CA ALA A 174 22.42 -17.34 -8.57
C ALA A 174 21.20 -17.11 -9.49
N GLY A 175 20.81 -15.86 -9.74
CA GLY A 175 19.67 -15.52 -10.58
C GLY A 175 18.32 -15.87 -9.93
N HIS A 176 18.27 -15.97 -8.60
CA HIS A 176 17.05 -16.27 -7.86
C HIS A 176 16.14 -15.04 -7.77
N THR A 177 15.45 -14.74 -8.87
CA THR A 177 14.62 -13.53 -9.02
C THR A 177 13.11 -13.76 -8.88
N HIS A 178 12.71 -15.02 -8.69
CA HIS A 178 11.30 -15.43 -8.67
C HIS A 178 10.80 -15.65 -7.23
N PRO A 179 9.50 -15.39 -6.96
CA PRO A 179 8.96 -15.55 -5.62
C PRO A 179 8.98 -17.02 -5.18
N HIS A 180 9.47 -17.25 -3.95
CA HIS A 180 9.33 -18.54 -3.28
C HIS A 180 7.96 -18.61 -2.60
N VAL A 181 7.03 -19.39 -3.17
CA VAL A 181 5.68 -19.58 -2.61
C VAL A 181 5.74 -20.53 -1.41
N PRO A 182 5.32 -20.10 -0.21
CA PRO A 182 5.29 -20.98 0.96
C PRO A 182 4.27 -22.11 0.80
N ALA A 183 4.34 -23.13 1.65
CA ALA A 183 3.29 -24.14 1.73
C ALA A 183 2.03 -23.53 2.36
N TYR A 184 0.87 -23.80 1.77
CA TYR A 184 -0.44 -23.34 2.23
C TYR A 184 -1.49 -24.44 2.00
N PRO A 185 -2.62 -24.45 2.73
CA PRO A 185 -3.73 -25.34 2.44
C PRO A 185 -4.38 -24.92 1.13
N ASP A 186 -4.25 -25.74 0.09
CA ASP A 186 -4.91 -25.53 -1.19
C ASP A 186 -6.42 -25.80 -1.11
N LEU A 187 -7.13 -25.64 -2.24
CA LEU A 187 -8.58 -25.82 -2.31
C LEU A 187 -9.05 -27.16 -1.73
N ASP A 188 -8.38 -28.25 -2.07
CA ASP A 188 -8.79 -29.60 -1.67
C ASP A 188 -8.54 -29.82 -0.18
N ALA A 189 -7.38 -29.39 0.33
CA ALA A 189 -7.06 -29.43 1.75
C ALA A 189 -8.05 -28.59 2.58
N TYR A 190 -8.38 -27.38 2.12
CA TYR A 190 -9.33 -26.51 2.80
C TYR A 190 -10.75 -27.09 2.83
N ARG A 191 -11.20 -27.70 1.73
CA ARG A 191 -12.51 -28.39 1.67
C ARG A 191 -12.56 -29.65 2.53
N ALA A 192 -11.46 -30.41 2.62
CA ALA A 192 -11.38 -31.57 3.51
C ALA A 192 -11.56 -31.18 4.98
N GLY A 193 -11.22 -29.94 5.36
CA GLY A 193 -11.47 -29.35 6.67
C GLY A 193 -12.86 -28.69 6.83
N GLY A 194 -13.80 -28.92 5.91
CA GLY A 194 -15.15 -28.32 5.94
C GLY A 194 -15.24 -26.90 5.36
N GLY A 195 -14.18 -26.43 4.71
CA GLY A 195 -14.20 -25.13 4.01
C GLY A 195 -15.21 -25.09 2.86
N TYR A 196 -15.82 -23.93 2.62
CA TYR A 196 -16.89 -23.68 1.63
C TYR A 196 -18.25 -24.33 1.89
N GLU A 197 -18.46 -25.03 3.01
CA GLU A 197 -19.78 -25.56 3.38
C GLU A 197 -20.78 -24.43 3.64
N LEU A 198 -20.37 -23.41 4.41
CA LEU A 198 -21.16 -22.21 4.66
C LEU A 198 -21.52 -21.48 3.37
N LEU A 199 -20.54 -21.24 2.49
CA LEU A 199 -20.81 -20.61 1.20
C LEU A 199 -21.81 -21.43 0.37
N SER A 200 -21.66 -22.75 0.35
CA SER A 200 -22.56 -23.64 -0.39
C SER A 200 -23.99 -23.57 0.13
N GLU A 201 -24.19 -23.55 1.45
CA GLU A 201 -25.50 -23.35 2.08
C GLU A 201 -26.17 -22.04 1.66
N LEU A 202 -25.40 -20.95 1.61
CA LEU A 202 -25.90 -19.64 1.20
C LEU A 202 -26.25 -19.63 -0.29
N LEU A 203 -25.41 -20.23 -1.13
CA LEU A 203 -25.64 -20.31 -2.58
C LEU A 203 -26.85 -21.16 -2.96
N ASP A 204 -27.18 -22.16 -2.14
CA ASP A 204 -28.34 -23.06 -2.31
C ASP A 204 -29.61 -22.51 -1.63
N GLY A 205 -29.50 -21.39 -0.89
CA GLY A 205 -30.61 -20.80 -0.15
C GLY A 205 -31.03 -21.59 1.11
N ARG A 206 -30.18 -22.51 1.59
CA ARG A 206 -30.38 -23.25 2.85
C ARG A 206 -30.13 -22.37 4.08
N ARG A 207 -29.34 -21.30 3.92
CA ARG A 207 -29.08 -20.30 4.95
C ARG A 207 -29.42 -18.90 4.44
N SER A 208 -29.96 -18.05 5.32
CA SER A 208 -30.41 -16.70 4.97
C SER A 208 -29.24 -15.71 4.90
N ILE A 209 -29.19 -14.91 3.84
CA ILE A 209 -28.25 -13.80 3.70
C ILE A 209 -28.52 -12.69 4.73
N GLU A 210 -29.78 -12.45 5.07
CA GLU A 210 -30.13 -11.45 6.09
C GLU A 210 -29.58 -11.87 7.46
N ASP A 211 -29.63 -13.17 7.79
CA ASP A 211 -29.08 -13.67 9.05
C ASP A 211 -27.56 -13.52 9.10
N VAL A 212 -26.87 -13.67 7.95
CA VAL A 212 -25.43 -13.39 7.84
C VAL A 212 -25.14 -11.92 8.08
N ILE A 213 -25.85 -11.00 7.41
CA ILE A 213 -25.65 -9.55 7.60
C ILE A 213 -25.91 -9.17 9.06
N LYS A 214 -27.00 -9.67 9.65
CA LYS A 214 -27.33 -9.44 11.06
C LYS A 214 -26.24 -9.98 12.00
N THR A 215 -25.73 -11.19 11.73
CA THR A 215 -24.61 -11.77 12.50
C THR A 215 -23.37 -10.88 12.43
N MET A 216 -23.04 -10.36 11.24
CA MET A 216 -21.91 -9.45 11.06
C MET A 216 -22.13 -8.10 11.77
N GLU A 217 -23.35 -7.56 11.80
CA GLU A 217 -23.69 -6.36 12.56
C GLU A 217 -23.56 -6.58 14.07
N ASP A 218 -24.10 -7.69 14.57
CA ASP A 218 -24.11 -8.04 16.00
C ASP A 218 -22.71 -8.42 16.51
N SER A 219 -21.83 -8.92 15.65
CA SER A 219 -20.46 -9.30 16.01
C SER A 219 -19.61 -8.11 16.50
N GLY A 220 -19.97 -6.89 16.10
CA GLY A 220 -19.15 -5.71 16.35
C GLY A 220 -17.86 -5.65 15.53
N LEU A 221 -17.68 -6.52 14.52
CA LEU A 221 -16.51 -6.46 13.63
C LEU A 221 -16.42 -5.08 12.95
N ARG A 222 -15.25 -4.46 13.07
CA ARG A 222 -14.92 -3.20 12.42
C ARG A 222 -13.94 -3.47 11.27
N GLY A 223 -13.93 -2.60 10.26
CA GLY A 223 -12.99 -2.72 9.13
C GLY A 223 -11.54 -2.63 9.59
N LEU A 224 -10.77 -3.68 9.34
CA LEU A 224 -9.42 -3.91 9.87
C LEU A 224 -8.29 -3.35 8.98
N GLY A 225 -8.65 -2.49 8.02
CA GLY A 225 -7.70 -1.78 7.16
C GLY A 225 -7.32 -0.37 7.63
N GLY A 226 -7.80 0.09 8.80
CA GLY A 226 -7.42 1.39 9.38
C GLY A 226 -8.57 2.24 9.90
N ALA A 227 -9.61 2.46 9.08
CA ALA A 227 -10.69 3.40 9.43
C ALA A 227 -11.67 2.87 10.51
N GLY A 228 -11.72 1.54 10.72
CA GLY A 228 -12.57 0.95 11.76
C GLY A 228 -14.07 1.18 11.55
N PHE A 229 -14.58 1.26 10.31
CA PHE A 229 -16.03 1.38 10.12
C PHE A 229 -16.74 0.02 10.39
N PRO A 230 -17.91 -0.03 11.06
CA PRO A 230 -18.61 -1.29 11.34
C PRO A 230 -18.96 -2.07 10.06
N THR A 231 -18.48 -3.31 9.95
CA THR A 231 -18.52 -4.11 8.71
C THR A 231 -19.95 -4.46 8.30
N GLY A 232 -20.75 -5.04 9.20
CA GLY A 232 -22.13 -5.42 8.89
C GLY A 232 -23.01 -4.24 8.44
N ARG A 233 -22.82 -3.07 9.06
CA ARG A 233 -23.52 -1.83 8.67
C ARG A 233 -23.09 -1.38 7.27
N LYS A 234 -21.81 -1.48 6.93
CA LYS A 234 -21.28 -1.18 5.59
C LYS A 234 -21.95 -2.06 4.54
N TRP A 235 -22.11 -3.36 4.83
CA TRP A 235 -22.76 -4.31 3.93
C TRP A 235 -24.22 -3.92 3.71
N ARG A 236 -24.97 -3.60 4.78
CA ARG A 236 -26.36 -3.16 4.68
C ARG A 236 -26.50 -1.89 3.84
N PHE A 237 -25.62 -0.91 4.02
CA PHE A 237 -25.63 0.32 3.24
C PHE A 237 -25.42 0.06 1.75
N VAL A 238 -24.41 -0.73 1.38
CA VAL A 238 -24.16 -1.05 -0.03
C VAL A 238 -25.30 -1.88 -0.62
N ARG A 239 -25.81 -2.89 0.11
CA ARG A 239 -26.94 -3.72 -0.33
C ARG A 239 -28.21 -2.90 -0.59
N ALA A 240 -28.40 -1.78 0.13
CA ALA A 240 -29.55 -0.89 -0.05
C ALA A 240 -29.47 -0.02 -1.30
N GLU A 241 -28.28 0.19 -1.86
CA GLU A 241 -28.11 0.97 -3.10
C GLU A 241 -28.64 0.19 -4.32
N PRO A 242 -28.95 0.84 -5.46
CA PRO A 242 -29.41 0.15 -6.66
C PRO A 242 -28.37 -0.82 -7.24
N ALA A 243 -28.84 -1.95 -7.78
CA ALA A 243 -28.04 -2.80 -8.64
C ALA A 243 -27.76 -2.13 -10.00
N PRO A 244 -26.68 -2.47 -10.71
CA PRO A 244 -25.64 -3.45 -10.36
C PRO A 244 -24.63 -2.93 -9.34
N ARG A 245 -24.20 -3.80 -8.41
CA ARG A 245 -23.24 -3.49 -7.34
C ARG A 245 -21.93 -4.25 -7.56
N LEU A 246 -20.84 -3.70 -7.04
CA LEU A 246 -19.51 -4.27 -7.16
C LEU A 246 -18.86 -4.44 -5.79
N MET A 247 -17.76 -5.19 -5.74
CA MET A 247 -16.92 -5.29 -4.56
C MET A 247 -15.45 -5.05 -4.94
N ALA A 248 -14.72 -4.36 -4.07
CA ALA A 248 -13.28 -4.25 -4.14
C ALA A 248 -12.66 -4.77 -2.83
N VAL A 249 -11.63 -5.60 -2.95
CA VAL A 249 -10.81 -6.03 -1.82
C VAL A 249 -9.53 -5.22 -1.82
N ASN A 250 -9.26 -4.57 -0.71
CA ASN A 250 -8.02 -3.84 -0.49
C ASN A 250 -6.98 -4.79 0.12
N GLY A 251 -6.06 -5.25 -0.73
CA GLY A 251 -4.82 -5.94 -0.39
C GLY A 251 -3.57 -5.08 -0.66
N ASP A 252 -3.71 -3.75 -0.68
CA ASP A 252 -2.60 -2.80 -0.72
C ASP A 252 -2.13 -2.49 0.70
N GLU A 253 -1.54 -3.50 1.34
CA GLU A 253 -0.98 -3.41 2.70
C GLU A 253 0.33 -2.61 2.69
N GLY A 254 0.24 -1.31 2.40
CA GLY A 254 1.39 -0.41 2.21
C GLY A 254 1.86 0.30 3.48
N GLU A 255 1.06 0.34 4.55
CA GLU A 255 1.40 1.03 5.81
C GLU A 255 2.66 0.41 6.45
N PRO A 256 3.76 1.17 6.63
CA PRO A 256 5.00 0.66 7.19
C PRO A 256 4.80 -0.03 8.54
N GLY A 257 5.27 -1.28 8.62
CA GLY A 257 5.10 -2.13 9.80
C GLY A 257 3.92 -3.11 9.70
N THR A 258 3.08 -3.01 8.68
CA THR A 258 1.94 -3.94 8.47
C THR A 258 2.35 -5.10 7.57
N PHE A 259 1.97 -6.33 7.95
CA PHE A 259 2.23 -7.56 7.18
C PHE A 259 1.27 -8.71 7.53
N LYS A 260 0.11 -8.39 8.12
CA LYS A 260 -0.91 -9.35 8.57
C LYS A 260 -1.75 -9.88 7.41
N ASP A 261 -2.05 -9.04 6.42
CA ASP A 261 -2.81 -9.44 5.24
C ASP A 261 -1.97 -10.35 4.37
N ARG A 262 -0.68 -10.04 4.22
CA ARG A 262 0.31 -10.96 3.63
C ARG A 262 0.28 -12.32 4.33
N HIS A 263 0.38 -12.32 5.66
CA HIS A 263 0.37 -13.56 6.44
C HIS A 263 -0.88 -14.39 6.17
N TYR A 264 -2.08 -13.80 6.14
CA TYR A 264 -3.30 -14.54 5.85
C TYR A 264 -3.36 -15.08 4.43
N LEU A 265 -2.93 -14.30 3.43
CA LEU A 265 -2.89 -14.76 2.04
C LEU A 265 -1.84 -15.87 1.81
N GLU A 266 -0.73 -15.84 2.55
CA GLU A 266 0.33 -16.86 2.45
C GLU A 266 0.03 -18.14 3.25
N THR A 267 -0.79 -18.07 4.30
CA THR A 267 -1.01 -19.21 5.22
C THR A 267 -2.39 -19.85 5.15
N ASP A 268 -3.45 -19.10 4.84
CA ASP A 268 -4.81 -19.62 4.72
C ASP A 268 -5.62 -18.77 3.71
N PRO A 269 -5.24 -18.80 2.41
CA PRO A 269 -5.86 -17.98 1.37
C PRO A 269 -7.33 -18.32 1.16
N HIS A 270 -7.72 -19.58 1.35
CA HIS A 270 -9.09 -20.02 1.10
C HIS A 270 -10.08 -19.51 2.14
N ARG A 271 -9.68 -19.32 3.40
CA ARG A 271 -10.55 -18.65 4.39
C ARG A 271 -10.87 -17.22 4.00
N PHE A 272 -9.87 -16.49 3.50
CA PHE A 272 -10.08 -15.17 2.90
C PHE A 272 -11.02 -15.24 1.69
N LEU A 273 -10.74 -16.13 0.71
CA LEU A 273 -11.55 -16.25 -0.51
C LEU A 273 -13.01 -16.63 -0.22
N GLU A 274 -13.24 -17.51 0.74
CA GLU A 274 -14.60 -17.88 1.19
C GLU A 274 -15.31 -16.67 1.81
N GLY A 275 -14.67 -15.98 2.75
CA GLY A 275 -15.25 -14.78 3.37
C GLY A 275 -15.51 -13.65 2.36
N MET A 276 -14.65 -13.49 1.36
CA MET A 276 -14.84 -12.58 0.24
C MET A 276 -16.08 -12.94 -0.58
N LEU A 277 -16.26 -14.22 -0.93
CA LEU A 277 -17.43 -14.70 -1.69
C LEU A 277 -18.72 -14.54 -0.90
N ILE A 278 -18.68 -14.78 0.42
CA ILE A 278 -19.83 -14.53 1.31
C ILE A 278 -20.17 -13.03 1.34
N GLY A 279 -19.17 -12.15 1.46
CA GLY A 279 -19.37 -10.70 1.41
C GLY A 279 -19.94 -10.22 0.08
N ALA A 280 -19.42 -10.72 -1.04
CA ALA A 280 -19.93 -10.44 -2.37
C ALA A 280 -21.38 -10.88 -2.53
N LEU A 281 -21.71 -12.10 -2.08
CA LEU A 281 -23.08 -12.63 -2.09
C LEU A 281 -24.02 -11.80 -1.19
N ALA A 282 -23.53 -11.37 -0.03
CA ALA A 282 -24.28 -10.57 0.92
C ALA A 282 -24.67 -9.19 0.39
N VAL A 283 -23.93 -8.63 -0.57
CA VAL A 283 -24.32 -7.37 -1.23
C VAL A 283 -24.76 -7.56 -2.68
N GLU A 284 -24.86 -8.80 -3.17
CA GLU A 284 -25.19 -9.11 -4.57
C GLU A 284 -24.21 -8.43 -5.55
N ALA A 285 -22.92 -8.45 -5.23
CA ALA A 285 -21.88 -7.91 -6.10
C ALA A 285 -21.67 -8.83 -7.32
N GLU A 286 -21.88 -8.29 -8.52
CA GLU A 286 -21.73 -9.03 -9.78
C GLU A 286 -20.26 -9.36 -10.10
N GLU A 287 -19.34 -8.49 -9.66
CA GLU A 287 -17.91 -8.68 -9.82
C GLU A 287 -17.15 -8.22 -8.57
N VAL A 288 -16.06 -8.91 -8.28
CA VAL A 288 -15.12 -8.62 -7.20
C VAL A 288 -13.74 -8.30 -7.78
N TYR A 289 -13.17 -7.18 -7.37
CA TYR A 289 -11.83 -6.75 -7.75
C TYR A 289 -10.89 -6.86 -6.54
N ILE A 290 -9.99 -7.84 -6.54
CA ILE A 290 -8.92 -7.96 -5.56
C ILE A 290 -7.77 -7.09 -6.04
N TYR A 291 -7.50 -5.99 -5.34
CA TYR A 291 -6.34 -5.16 -5.61
C TYR A 291 -5.21 -5.59 -4.68
N LEU A 292 -4.15 -6.17 -5.25
CA LEU A 292 -3.01 -6.69 -4.52
C LEU A 292 -1.76 -5.88 -4.89
N ARG A 293 -1.06 -5.38 -3.87
CA ARG A 293 0.21 -4.67 -4.06
C ARG A 293 1.24 -5.50 -4.79
N ASP A 294 2.16 -4.83 -5.48
CA ASP A 294 3.17 -5.51 -6.28
C ASP A 294 4.23 -6.25 -5.45
N GLU A 295 4.49 -5.74 -4.25
CA GLU A 295 5.49 -6.26 -3.33
C GLU A 295 5.10 -7.59 -2.71
N TYR A 296 3.90 -8.13 -3.00
CA TYR A 296 3.41 -9.44 -2.56
C TYR A 296 3.35 -10.47 -3.71
N PRO A 297 4.47 -10.78 -4.37
CA PRO A 297 4.48 -11.70 -5.50
C PRO A 297 4.13 -13.13 -5.09
N GLN A 298 4.42 -13.56 -3.86
CA GLN A 298 3.99 -14.86 -3.32
C GLN A 298 2.46 -14.95 -3.25
N CYS A 299 1.81 -13.96 -2.63
CA CYS A 299 0.34 -13.89 -2.56
C CYS A 299 -0.28 -13.88 -3.95
N ARG A 300 0.33 -13.15 -4.89
CA ARG A 300 -0.14 -13.09 -6.28
C ARG A 300 -0.10 -14.47 -6.94
N GLU A 301 1.01 -15.20 -6.80
CA GLU A 301 1.14 -16.56 -7.33
C GLU A 301 0.10 -17.51 -6.73
N ILE A 302 -0.14 -17.43 -5.42
CA ILE A 302 -1.17 -18.22 -4.73
C ILE A 302 -2.56 -17.90 -5.33
N LEU A 303 -2.92 -16.62 -5.41
CA LEU A 303 -4.24 -16.22 -5.92
C LEU A 303 -4.43 -16.57 -7.40
N LEU A 304 -3.38 -16.43 -8.24
CA LEU A 304 -3.43 -16.86 -9.64
C LEU A 304 -3.63 -18.37 -9.81
N ARG A 305 -3.18 -19.18 -8.85
CA ARG A 305 -3.38 -20.64 -8.84
C ARG A 305 -4.75 -21.04 -8.31
N GLU A 306 -5.21 -20.42 -7.23
CA GLU A 306 -6.40 -20.86 -6.50
C GLU A 306 -7.70 -20.25 -7.02
N ILE A 307 -7.72 -19.00 -7.50
CA ILE A 307 -8.94 -18.36 -8.03
C ILE A 307 -9.57 -19.18 -9.16
N PRO A 308 -8.83 -19.62 -10.20
CA PRO A 308 -9.41 -20.44 -11.27
C PRO A 308 -9.99 -21.77 -10.78
N LYS A 309 -9.40 -22.39 -9.75
CA LYS A 309 -9.92 -23.62 -9.15
C LYS A 309 -11.24 -23.37 -8.42
N VAL A 310 -11.35 -22.27 -7.68
CA VAL A 310 -12.58 -21.84 -7.01
C VAL A 310 -13.69 -21.57 -8.04
N GLU A 311 -13.37 -20.90 -9.15
CA GLU A 311 -14.32 -20.66 -10.26
C GLU A 311 -14.76 -21.97 -10.92
N ALA A 312 -13.81 -22.87 -11.24
CA ALA A 312 -14.08 -24.18 -11.84
C ALA A 312 -14.92 -25.10 -10.93
N ALA A 313 -14.78 -24.96 -9.60
CA ALA A 313 -15.60 -25.67 -8.63
C ALA A 313 -17.04 -25.13 -8.51
N GLY A 314 -17.39 -24.05 -9.22
CA GLY A 314 -18.72 -23.44 -9.19
C GLY A 314 -19.03 -22.67 -7.91
N LEU A 315 -18.01 -22.39 -7.07
CA LEU A 315 -18.13 -21.65 -5.81
C LEU A 315 -18.33 -20.15 -6.05
N ALA A 316 -17.78 -19.62 -7.16
CA ALA A 316 -17.96 -18.23 -7.57
C ALA A 316 -19.14 -18.02 -8.54
N ARG A 317 -20.10 -18.95 -8.66
CA ARG A 317 -21.18 -18.89 -9.70
C ARG A 317 -22.11 -17.66 -9.66
N ARG A 318 -22.02 -16.81 -8.63
CA ARG A 318 -22.81 -15.57 -8.48
C ARG A 318 -22.00 -14.29 -8.69
N THR A 319 -20.68 -14.38 -8.85
CA THR A 319 -19.80 -13.21 -9.00
C THR A 319 -18.56 -13.55 -9.80
N ARG A 320 -18.01 -12.58 -10.54
CA ARG A 320 -16.74 -12.78 -11.25
C ARG A 320 -15.57 -12.23 -10.45
N ILE A 321 -14.47 -12.98 -10.33
CA ILE A 321 -13.29 -12.53 -9.58
C ILE A 321 -12.26 -11.95 -10.56
N HIS A 322 -11.76 -10.76 -10.24
CA HIS A 322 -10.68 -10.08 -10.96
C HIS A 322 -9.53 -9.82 -10.00
N LEU A 323 -8.36 -10.37 -10.29
CA LEU A 323 -7.12 -10.00 -9.59
C LEU A 323 -6.47 -8.83 -10.33
N ARG A 324 -6.18 -7.74 -9.60
CA ARG A 324 -5.52 -6.53 -10.09
C ARG A 324 -4.19 -6.35 -9.38
N ARG A 325 -3.14 -6.10 -10.15
CA ARG A 325 -1.79 -5.89 -9.65
C ARG A 325 -1.58 -4.39 -9.46
N GLY A 326 -1.23 -3.97 -8.23
CA GLY A 326 -0.74 -2.63 -7.95
C GLY A 326 0.69 -2.44 -8.46
N ALA A 327 1.24 -1.23 -8.37
CA ALA A 327 2.54 -0.90 -8.97
C ALA A 327 3.43 -0.01 -8.06
N GLY A 328 3.33 -0.20 -6.73
CA GLY A 328 4.17 0.49 -5.75
C GLY A 328 3.74 1.95 -5.51
N ALA A 329 2.57 2.13 -4.90
CA ALA A 329 2.08 3.45 -4.48
C ALA A 329 1.24 3.32 -3.20
N TYR A 330 1.78 3.70 -2.05
CA TYR A 330 1.13 3.58 -0.73
C TYR A 330 -0.25 4.24 -0.69
N ILE A 331 -0.42 5.36 -1.41
CA ILE A 331 -1.70 6.06 -1.47
C ILE A 331 -2.83 5.18 -2.02
N CYS A 332 -2.53 4.14 -2.81
CA CYS A 332 -3.54 3.20 -3.31
C CYS A 332 -4.15 2.32 -2.21
N GLY A 333 -3.62 2.35 -0.98
CA GLY A 333 -4.26 1.81 0.20
C GLY A 333 -5.46 2.65 0.66
N GLU A 334 -5.57 3.91 0.24
CA GLU A 334 -6.77 4.73 0.43
C GLU A 334 -7.89 4.21 -0.48
N GLU A 335 -9.09 4.04 0.10
CA GLU A 335 -10.19 3.33 -0.55
C GLU A 335 -10.54 3.80 -1.96
N SER A 336 -10.45 5.11 -2.23
CA SER A 336 -10.86 5.72 -3.49
C SER A 336 -9.72 5.86 -4.48
N ALA A 337 -8.49 6.07 -4.00
CA ALA A 337 -7.28 5.96 -4.82
C ALA A 337 -7.11 4.54 -5.38
N MET A 338 -7.39 3.51 -4.57
CA MET A 338 -7.45 2.12 -5.03
C MET A 338 -8.42 1.95 -6.21
N LEU A 339 -9.59 2.58 -6.15
CA LEU A 339 -10.59 2.48 -7.22
C LEU A 339 -10.10 3.13 -8.51
N GLU A 340 -9.47 4.30 -8.42
CA GLU A 340 -8.85 4.95 -9.58
C GLU A 340 -7.78 4.06 -10.20
N SER A 341 -6.97 3.37 -9.38
CA SER A 341 -5.96 2.42 -9.86
C SER A 341 -6.60 1.22 -10.57
N ILE A 342 -7.62 0.59 -9.98
CA ILE A 342 -8.39 -0.49 -10.62
C ILE A 342 -9.01 -0.04 -11.96
N GLU A 343 -9.41 1.23 -12.06
CA GLU A 343 -9.94 1.86 -13.27
C GLU A 343 -8.87 2.27 -14.29
N GLY A 344 -7.60 1.92 -14.07
CA GLY A 344 -6.49 2.17 -14.98
C GLY A 344 -5.94 3.59 -14.94
N LYS A 345 -6.20 4.35 -13.87
CA LYS A 345 -5.80 5.75 -13.72
C LYS A 345 -4.70 5.90 -12.67
N ARG A 346 -4.24 7.13 -12.45
CA ARG A 346 -3.41 7.48 -11.28
C ARG A 346 -4.23 7.29 -10.00
N GLY A 347 -3.62 6.75 -8.95
CA GLY A 347 -4.24 6.55 -7.64
C GLY A 347 -4.44 7.85 -6.86
N LEU A 348 -5.23 8.78 -7.41
CA LEU A 348 -5.56 10.05 -6.78
C LEU A 348 -6.86 9.89 -5.97
N PRO A 349 -6.86 10.17 -4.65
CA PRO A 349 -8.08 10.12 -3.86
C PRO A 349 -9.23 10.96 -4.45
N ARG A 350 -10.42 10.38 -4.47
CA ARG A 350 -11.65 11.07 -4.92
C ARG A 350 -12.13 12.03 -3.85
N HIS A 351 -12.68 13.15 -4.29
CA HIS A 351 -13.37 14.07 -3.40
C HIS A 351 -14.67 13.42 -2.88
N LYS A 352 -14.83 13.35 -1.56
CA LYS A 352 -16.02 12.78 -0.90
C LYS A 352 -16.86 13.93 -0.32
N PRO A 353 -18.21 13.93 -0.44
CA PRO A 353 -19.08 12.97 -1.16
C PRO A 353 -19.07 13.15 -2.70
N PRO A 354 -19.55 12.15 -3.49
CA PRO A 354 -20.20 10.90 -3.05
C PRO A 354 -19.21 9.87 -2.48
N PHE A 355 -19.69 9.00 -1.59
CA PHE A 355 -18.87 7.92 -1.03
C PHE A 355 -18.81 6.71 -1.98
N PRO A 356 -17.74 5.88 -1.93
CA PRO A 356 -17.64 4.68 -2.77
C PRO A 356 -18.79 3.67 -2.61
N SER A 357 -19.45 3.65 -1.44
CA SER A 357 -20.63 2.82 -1.22
C SER A 357 -21.79 3.19 -2.15
N GLN A 358 -21.83 4.43 -2.65
CA GLN A 358 -22.86 4.94 -3.56
C GLN A 358 -22.32 5.03 -5.00
N VAL A 359 -21.13 5.61 -5.17
CA VAL A 359 -20.47 5.82 -6.46
C VAL A 359 -19.00 5.43 -6.33
N GLY A 360 -18.74 4.13 -6.48
CA GLY A 360 -17.42 3.51 -6.42
C GLY A 360 -16.90 3.13 -7.80
N LEU A 361 -16.51 1.86 -7.96
CA LEU A 361 -15.91 1.33 -9.18
C LEU A 361 -16.85 1.52 -10.37
N PHE A 362 -16.32 2.11 -11.44
CA PHE A 362 -17.05 2.35 -12.68
C PHE A 362 -18.36 3.11 -12.47
N GLY A 363 -18.40 3.97 -11.44
CA GLY A 363 -19.58 4.76 -11.07
C GLY A 363 -20.70 3.96 -10.39
N ARG A 364 -20.43 2.74 -9.90
CA ARG A 364 -21.43 1.86 -9.28
C ARG A 364 -21.24 1.74 -7.77
N PRO A 365 -22.31 1.47 -7.00
CA PRO A 365 -22.20 1.16 -5.58
C PRO A 365 -21.19 0.05 -5.33
N THR A 366 -20.20 0.31 -4.47
CA THR A 366 -19.07 -0.62 -4.28
C THR A 366 -18.84 -0.91 -2.80
N LEU A 367 -18.86 -2.20 -2.45
CA LEU A 367 -18.40 -2.67 -1.16
C LEU A 367 -16.87 -2.72 -1.15
N ILE A 368 -16.24 -2.05 -0.19
CA ILE A 368 -14.78 -2.10 -0.02
C ILE A 368 -14.45 -2.73 1.33
N ASN A 369 -13.69 -3.83 1.32
CA ASN A 369 -13.20 -4.46 2.55
C ASN A 369 -11.71 -4.79 2.45
N ASN A 370 -11.03 -4.77 3.58
CA ASN A 370 -9.65 -5.24 3.72
C ASN A 370 -9.61 -6.78 3.83
N VAL A 371 -8.49 -7.39 3.45
CA VAL A 371 -8.25 -8.85 3.48
C VAL A 371 -8.60 -9.47 4.83
N GLU A 372 -8.02 -9.00 5.94
CA GLU A 372 -8.30 -9.54 7.27
C GLU A 372 -9.79 -9.41 7.65
N THR A 373 -10.44 -8.32 7.23
CA THR A 373 -11.88 -8.14 7.52
C THR A 373 -12.72 -9.27 6.92
N LEU A 374 -12.35 -9.73 5.72
CA LEU A 374 -13.03 -10.82 5.04
C LEU A 374 -12.60 -12.19 5.58
N PHE A 375 -11.35 -12.34 6.01
CA PHE A 375 -10.84 -13.56 6.65
C PHE A 375 -11.69 -14.00 7.86
N TRP A 376 -12.14 -13.05 8.68
CA TRP A 376 -12.95 -13.35 9.87
C TRP A 376 -14.41 -13.72 9.58
N VAL A 377 -14.93 -13.43 8.39
CA VAL A 377 -16.38 -13.56 8.07
C VAL A 377 -16.88 -14.97 8.33
N ARG A 378 -16.20 -15.99 7.81
CA ARG A 378 -16.63 -17.40 7.97
C ARG A 378 -16.75 -17.76 9.45
N GLU A 379 -15.68 -17.54 10.19
CA GLU A 379 -15.57 -17.98 11.58
C GLU A 379 -16.59 -17.28 12.49
N ILE A 380 -16.83 -15.97 12.26
CA ILE A 380 -17.87 -15.22 12.96
C ILE A 380 -19.28 -15.77 12.64
N VAL A 381 -19.54 -16.10 11.37
CA VAL A 381 -20.86 -16.60 10.96
C VAL A 381 -21.11 -18.03 11.45
N GLU A 382 -20.09 -18.88 11.51
CA GLU A 382 -20.20 -20.25 12.03
C GLU A 382 -20.30 -20.29 13.56
N LYS A 383 -19.49 -19.51 14.28
CA LYS A 383 -19.43 -19.52 15.75
C LYS A 383 -20.41 -18.53 16.41
N GLY A 384 -20.97 -17.62 15.64
CA GLY A 384 -21.91 -16.59 16.10
C GLY A 384 -21.21 -15.32 16.64
N PRO A 385 -21.98 -14.22 16.75
CA PRO A 385 -21.45 -12.91 17.14
C PRO A 385 -20.94 -12.88 18.58
N GLU A 386 -21.55 -13.67 19.47
CA GLU A 386 -21.15 -13.78 20.88
C GLU A 386 -19.74 -14.37 21.03
N TRP A 387 -19.36 -15.31 20.17
CA TRP A 387 -18.01 -15.88 20.20
C TRP A 387 -16.96 -14.79 19.95
N PHE A 388 -17.12 -13.98 18.90
CA PHE A 388 -16.18 -12.90 18.63
C PHE A 388 -16.17 -11.88 19.78
N GLY A 389 -17.35 -11.47 20.24
CA GLY A 389 -17.52 -10.51 21.34
C GLY A 389 -17.10 -11.02 22.73
N SER A 390 -16.92 -12.32 22.91
CA SER A 390 -16.42 -12.94 24.16
C SER A 390 -14.92 -12.76 24.36
N HIS A 391 -14.19 -12.43 23.29
CA HIS A 391 -12.79 -12.03 23.35
C HIS A 391 -12.68 -10.53 23.65
N GLY A 392 -11.53 -10.11 24.15
CA GLY A 392 -11.20 -8.71 24.39
C GLY A 392 -10.54 -8.51 25.76
N ARG A 393 -9.91 -7.35 25.94
CA ARG A 393 -9.32 -6.90 27.20
C ARG A 393 -9.63 -5.42 27.42
N ASN A 394 -9.49 -4.96 28.67
CA ASN A 394 -9.58 -3.55 29.04
C ASN A 394 -10.86 -2.85 28.53
N GLY A 395 -11.99 -3.56 28.60
CA GLY A 395 -13.31 -3.05 28.18
C GLY A 395 -13.55 -3.04 26.67
N ARG A 396 -12.64 -3.59 25.87
CA ARG A 396 -12.80 -3.78 24.42
C ARG A 396 -13.23 -5.20 24.10
N LYS A 397 -13.73 -5.41 22.88
CA LYS A 397 -14.33 -6.68 22.44
C LYS A 397 -13.80 -7.10 21.08
N GLY A 398 -13.68 -8.40 20.87
CA GLY A 398 -13.20 -8.99 19.62
C GLY A 398 -11.75 -9.44 19.67
N LEU A 399 -11.32 -10.01 18.56
CA LEU A 399 -9.94 -10.38 18.28
C LEU A 399 -9.30 -9.36 17.35
N ARG A 400 -7.97 -9.27 17.41
CA ARG A 400 -7.18 -8.43 16.53
C ARG A 400 -5.87 -9.12 16.16
N THR A 401 -5.49 -8.94 14.91
CA THR A 401 -4.17 -9.32 14.42
C THR A 401 -3.25 -8.10 14.47
N PHE A 402 -2.17 -8.18 15.24
CA PHE A 402 -1.15 -7.13 15.33
C PHE A 402 0.07 -7.53 14.51
N SER A 403 0.53 -6.64 13.63
CA SER A 403 1.82 -6.80 12.96
C SER A 403 2.89 -6.19 13.85
N VAL A 404 3.62 -6.99 14.62
CA VAL A 404 4.61 -6.50 15.59
C VAL A 404 6.02 -6.58 15.02
N SER A 405 6.75 -5.47 15.02
CA SER A 405 8.14 -5.38 14.55
C SER A 405 8.95 -4.38 15.36
N GLY A 406 10.22 -4.17 15.00
CA GLY A 406 11.15 -3.31 15.75
C GLY A 406 11.86 -4.10 16.85
N ARG A 407 12.09 -3.47 18.00
CA ARG A 407 12.96 -3.96 19.09
C ARG A 407 12.28 -4.96 20.03
N VAL A 408 11.74 -6.05 19.51
CA VAL A 408 11.14 -7.15 20.30
C VAL A 408 11.88 -8.46 20.07
N HIS A 409 11.81 -9.38 21.04
CA HIS A 409 12.49 -10.67 20.92
C HIS A 409 11.88 -11.55 19.81
N GLU A 410 10.55 -11.63 19.74
CA GLU A 410 9.83 -12.42 18.72
C GLU A 410 8.90 -11.54 17.87
N PRO A 411 9.41 -10.81 16.87
CA PRO A 411 8.56 -10.06 15.96
C PRO A 411 7.71 -11.00 15.10
N GLY A 412 6.58 -10.52 14.59
CA GLY A 412 5.67 -11.30 13.76
C GLY A 412 4.22 -10.91 13.91
N VAL A 413 3.35 -11.73 13.32
CA VAL A 413 1.90 -11.55 13.38
C VAL A 413 1.39 -12.15 14.69
N LYS A 414 0.73 -11.33 15.53
CA LYS A 414 0.23 -11.73 16.85
C LYS A 414 -1.29 -11.63 16.87
N LEU A 415 -1.97 -12.77 17.01
CA LEU A 415 -3.41 -12.80 17.26
C LEU A 415 -3.66 -12.60 18.75
N ALA A 416 -4.24 -11.46 19.12
CA ALA A 416 -4.48 -11.10 20.51
C ALA A 416 -5.88 -10.50 20.71
N PRO A 417 -6.40 -10.46 21.95
CA PRO A 417 -7.65 -9.77 22.26
C PRO A 417 -7.59 -8.28 21.89
N ALA A 418 -8.66 -7.75 21.30
CA ALA A 418 -8.79 -6.31 21.13
C ALA A 418 -8.71 -5.58 22.49
N GLY A 419 -8.03 -4.45 22.55
CA GLY A 419 -7.81 -3.69 23.80
C GLY A 419 -6.67 -4.21 24.67
N ILE A 420 -5.89 -5.20 24.23
CA ILE A 420 -4.58 -5.50 24.81
C ILE A 420 -3.72 -4.22 24.85
N THR A 421 -2.89 -4.03 25.86
CA THR A 421 -1.95 -2.90 25.91
C THR A 421 -0.65 -3.25 25.15
N VAL A 422 0.16 -2.25 24.75
CA VAL A 422 1.43 -2.58 24.08
C VAL A 422 2.41 -3.28 25.04
N ARG A 423 2.32 -3.00 26.35
CA ARG A 423 3.10 -3.72 27.37
C ARG A 423 2.74 -5.20 27.40
N GLU A 424 1.45 -5.50 27.52
CA GLU A 424 0.94 -6.88 27.48
C GLU A 424 1.33 -7.57 26.16
N LEU A 425 1.25 -6.86 25.03
CA LEU A 425 1.61 -7.40 23.72
C LEU A 425 3.11 -7.76 23.63
N ILE A 426 4.00 -6.89 24.15
CA ILE A 426 5.45 -7.15 24.19
C ILE A 426 5.74 -8.34 25.12
N ASP A 427 5.20 -8.31 26.34
CA ASP A 427 5.53 -9.28 27.39
C ASP A 427 4.93 -10.66 27.12
N GLU A 428 3.67 -10.75 26.70
CA GLU A 428 2.94 -12.01 26.57
C GLU A 428 3.06 -12.65 25.17
N TYR A 429 3.24 -11.84 24.12
CA TYR A 429 3.20 -12.34 22.73
C TYR A 429 4.52 -12.21 21.98
N CYS A 430 5.45 -11.39 22.46
CA CYS A 430 6.73 -11.16 21.79
C CYS A 430 7.94 -11.66 22.59
N GLY A 431 7.72 -12.22 23.79
CA GLY A 431 8.81 -12.70 24.66
C GLY A 431 9.65 -11.57 25.27
N GLY A 432 9.12 -10.36 25.32
CA GLY A 432 9.82 -9.16 25.80
C GLY A 432 10.57 -8.40 24.71
N MET A 433 11.43 -7.49 25.17
CA MET A 433 12.30 -6.67 24.31
C MET A 433 13.43 -7.50 23.70
N GLU A 434 13.95 -7.04 22.57
CA GLU A 434 15.21 -7.53 21.99
C GLU A 434 16.36 -7.43 23.01
N GLU A 435 17.33 -8.36 23.00
CA GLU A 435 18.37 -8.45 24.02
C GLU A 435 19.18 -7.15 24.14
N GLY A 436 19.28 -6.63 25.38
CA GLY A 436 20.00 -5.40 25.68
C GLY A 436 19.27 -4.12 25.24
N HIS A 437 18.02 -4.19 24.81
CA HIS A 437 17.17 -3.02 24.53
C HIS A 437 16.18 -2.78 25.67
N THR A 438 15.92 -1.51 25.97
CA THR A 438 14.91 -1.07 26.94
C THR A 438 13.80 -0.33 26.21
N PHE A 439 12.54 -0.62 26.54
CA PHE A 439 11.38 -0.03 25.87
C PHE A 439 11.31 1.49 26.05
N LYS A 440 11.26 2.24 24.94
CA LYS A 440 11.25 3.72 24.93
C LYS A 440 9.97 4.29 24.33
N GLY A 441 9.46 3.69 23.25
CA GLY A 441 8.27 4.17 22.56
C GLY A 441 7.80 3.21 21.49
N TYR A 442 6.68 3.51 20.87
CA TYR A 442 6.07 2.64 19.87
C TYR A 442 5.22 3.42 18.89
N LEU A 443 5.08 2.88 17.67
CA LEU A 443 4.05 3.27 16.73
C LEU A 443 2.89 2.29 16.95
N PRO A 444 1.68 2.72 17.34
CA PRO A 444 0.56 1.81 17.56
C PRO A 444 -0.14 1.34 16.29
N GLY A 445 -0.01 2.11 15.20
CA GLY A 445 -0.78 1.90 13.96
C GLY A 445 0.00 2.22 12.70
N GLY A 446 1.31 1.91 12.70
CA GLY A 446 2.23 2.23 11.61
C GLY A 446 2.65 3.70 11.62
N ALA A 447 3.25 4.14 10.51
CA ALA A 447 3.73 5.51 10.32
C ALA A 447 2.61 6.54 10.55
N SER A 448 1.41 6.28 10.04
CA SER A 448 0.29 7.24 10.11
C SER A 448 -0.28 7.37 11.53
N GLY A 449 -0.19 6.31 12.33
CA GLY A 449 -0.61 6.30 13.74
C GLY A 449 0.21 7.23 14.64
N GLY A 450 1.39 7.69 14.21
CA GLY A 450 2.29 8.49 15.04
C GLY A 450 3.06 7.66 16.07
N ILE A 451 3.68 8.33 17.05
CA ILE A 451 4.58 7.70 18.02
C ILE A 451 4.08 7.98 19.44
N LEU A 452 4.09 7.00 20.33
CA LEU A 452 3.76 7.16 21.74
C LEU A 452 4.91 6.70 22.64
N PRO A 453 5.16 7.37 23.79
CA PRO A 453 6.22 6.99 24.72
C PRO A 453 5.85 5.74 25.54
N ALA A 454 6.86 5.09 26.11
CA ALA A 454 6.68 3.95 27.02
C ALA A 454 5.87 4.29 28.28
N SER A 455 5.79 5.57 28.66
CA SER A 455 4.89 6.05 29.73
C SER A 455 3.40 5.92 29.40
N MET A 456 3.06 5.68 28.13
CA MET A 456 1.71 5.45 27.62
C MET A 456 1.50 3.99 27.17
N ALA A 457 2.30 3.05 27.70
CA ALA A 457 2.26 1.66 27.27
C ALA A 457 0.99 0.90 27.70
N ASP A 458 0.31 1.40 28.73
CA ASP A 458 -0.85 0.74 29.35
C ASP A 458 -2.18 1.22 28.75
N ILE A 459 -2.13 2.01 27.66
CA ILE A 459 -3.32 2.42 26.91
C ILE A 459 -3.81 1.22 26.07
N PRO A 460 -5.10 0.85 26.16
CA PRO A 460 -5.67 -0.23 25.35
C PRO A 460 -5.53 0.03 23.85
N LEU A 461 -5.06 -0.96 23.09
CA LEU A 461 -4.95 -0.89 21.63
C LEU A 461 -6.26 -1.31 20.95
N ASP A 462 -7.10 -0.33 20.62
CA ASP A 462 -8.32 -0.54 19.81
C ASP A 462 -8.79 0.77 19.14
N PHE A 463 -9.73 0.69 18.21
CA PHE A 463 -10.31 1.88 17.56
C PHE A 463 -11.01 2.80 18.59
N GLY A 464 -10.76 4.12 18.53
CA GLY A 464 -11.38 5.08 19.44
C GLY A 464 -10.69 5.20 20.81
N THR A 465 -9.48 4.66 20.98
CA THR A 465 -8.70 4.74 22.24
C THR A 465 -7.56 5.75 22.19
N LEU A 466 -6.89 5.89 21.04
CA LEU A 466 -5.61 6.60 20.91
C LEU A 466 -5.80 8.02 20.38
N GLU A 467 -6.98 8.34 19.86
CA GLU A 467 -7.29 9.61 19.19
C GLU A 467 -7.16 10.81 20.14
N SER A 468 -7.54 10.64 21.42
CA SER A 468 -7.32 11.64 22.46
C SER A 468 -5.84 11.91 22.76
N HIS A 469 -4.96 10.98 22.38
CA HIS A 469 -3.51 11.12 22.50
C HIS A 469 -2.87 11.63 21.21
N GLY A 470 -3.67 11.95 20.18
CA GLY A 470 -3.18 12.42 18.87
C GLY A 470 -2.58 11.30 18.03
N SER A 471 -3.06 10.07 18.23
CA SER A 471 -2.60 8.85 17.58
C SER A 471 -3.81 7.99 17.20
N PHE A 472 -3.64 6.91 16.44
CA PHE A 472 -4.69 5.95 16.15
C PHE A 472 -4.12 4.58 15.85
N ILE A 473 -4.93 3.53 16.02
CA ILE A 473 -4.49 2.13 15.91
C ILE A 473 -4.30 1.69 14.45
N GLY A 474 -4.97 2.32 13.50
CA GLY A 474 -4.79 2.09 12.07
C GLY A 474 -4.93 0.62 11.70
N SER A 475 -3.95 0.11 10.94
CA SER A 475 -3.85 -1.29 10.51
C SER A 475 -3.36 -2.24 11.62
N ALA A 476 -3.20 -1.77 12.86
CA ALA A 476 -2.59 -2.49 13.98
C ALA A 476 -1.12 -2.90 13.71
N ALA A 477 -0.39 -2.08 12.96
CA ALA A 477 1.06 -2.16 12.84
C ALA A 477 1.74 -1.57 14.08
N VAL A 478 2.30 -2.44 14.91
CA VAL A 478 3.00 -2.05 16.13
C VAL A 478 4.51 -2.11 15.89
N VAL A 479 5.16 -0.95 15.83
CA VAL A 479 6.63 -0.87 15.70
C VAL A 479 7.22 -0.42 17.03
N VAL A 480 7.99 -1.29 17.68
CA VAL A 480 8.57 -1.07 19.01
C VAL A 480 9.95 -0.41 18.90
N LEU A 481 10.17 0.63 19.69
CA LEU A 481 11.39 1.44 19.74
C LEU A 481 12.03 1.36 21.13
N SER A 482 13.35 1.51 21.17
CA SER A 482 14.17 1.35 22.37
C SER A 482 14.98 2.59 22.73
N ASP A 483 15.60 2.55 23.91
CA ASP A 483 16.54 3.56 24.42
C ASP A 483 17.73 3.84 23.49
N LYS A 484 18.07 2.90 22.60
CA LYS A 484 19.16 3.01 21.63
C LYS A 484 18.75 3.67 20.31
N ASP A 485 17.46 3.89 20.08
CA ASP A 485 16.96 4.44 18.83
C ASP A 485 16.85 5.97 18.94
N ASN A 486 17.36 6.68 17.92
CA ASN A 486 17.32 8.13 17.85
C ASN A 486 15.95 8.58 17.34
N MET A 487 15.15 9.19 18.21
CA MET A 487 13.77 9.58 17.89
C MET A 487 13.68 10.68 16.83
N ARG A 488 14.74 11.49 16.65
CA ARG A 488 14.86 12.46 15.57
C ARG A 488 14.94 11.76 14.21
N ASP A 489 15.81 10.75 14.12
CA ASP A 489 16.03 9.99 12.89
C ASP A 489 14.81 9.13 12.56
N VAL A 490 14.15 8.56 13.58
CA VAL A 490 12.87 7.86 13.43
C VAL A 490 11.81 8.77 12.83
N ALA A 491 11.62 9.98 13.38
CA ALA A 491 10.64 10.93 12.84
C ALA A 491 10.99 11.36 11.41
N LEU A 492 12.27 11.61 11.12
CA LEU A 492 12.73 12.00 9.79
C LEU A 492 12.51 10.88 8.76
N ASN A 493 12.78 9.62 9.11
CA ASN A 493 12.50 8.46 8.24
C ASN A 493 11.01 8.38 7.87
N LEU A 494 10.13 8.51 8.87
CA LEU A 494 8.68 8.50 8.64
C LEU A 494 8.20 9.69 7.82
N MET A 495 8.79 10.88 8.03
CA MET A 495 8.44 12.08 7.25
C MET A 495 8.87 11.95 5.79
N LYS A 496 10.05 11.39 5.51
CA LYS A 496 10.53 11.08 4.16
C LYS A 496 9.62 10.08 3.45
N PHE A 497 9.14 9.06 4.16
CA PHE A 497 8.14 8.14 3.63
C PHE A 497 6.88 8.89 3.16
N PHE A 498 6.32 9.81 3.95
CA PHE A 498 5.13 10.56 3.53
C PHE A 498 5.40 11.58 2.41
N GLU A 499 6.61 12.13 2.32
CA GLU A 499 7.04 12.96 1.19
C GLU A 499 7.04 12.15 -0.11
N ASP A 500 7.68 10.98 -0.10
CA ASP A 500 7.79 10.08 -1.25
C ASP A 500 6.43 9.52 -1.69
N GLU A 501 5.54 9.22 -0.73
CA GLU A 501 4.24 8.58 -1.00
C GLU A 501 3.07 9.56 -1.20
N SER A 502 3.35 10.86 -1.16
CA SER A 502 2.35 11.88 -1.46
C SER A 502 1.92 11.79 -2.93
N CYS A 503 0.62 11.56 -3.19
CA CYS A 503 0.08 11.53 -4.55
C CYS A 503 0.18 12.87 -5.33
N GLY A 504 0.58 13.95 -4.65
CA GLY A 504 0.79 15.26 -5.26
C GLY A 504 -0.47 16.09 -5.51
N GLN A 505 -1.68 15.57 -5.23
CA GLN A 505 -2.93 16.22 -5.60
C GLN A 505 -3.23 17.52 -4.85
N CYS A 506 -3.03 17.56 -3.53
CA CYS A 506 -3.32 18.74 -2.71
C CYS A 506 -2.04 19.44 -2.26
N THR A 507 -2.00 20.77 -2.40
CA THR A 507 -0.88 21.62 -1.99
C THR A 507 -0.39 21.38 -0.56
N PRO A 508 -1.26 21.33 0.48
CA PRO A 508 -0.78 21.16 1.85
C PRO A 508 -0.01 19.86 2.04
N CYS A 509 -0.47 18.74 1.47
CA CYS A 509 0.26 17.48 1.55
C CYS A 509 1.51 17.48 0.66
N ARG A 510 1.38 17.85 -0.62
CA ARG A 510 2.48 17.79 -1.61
C ARG A 510 3.68 18.65 -1.19
N ILE A 511 3.42 19.89 -0.79
CA ILE A 511 4.49 20.85 -0.46
C ILE A 511 4.78 20.86 1.04
N GLY A 512 3.80 20.53 1.89
CA GLY A 512 4.00 20.53 3.33
C GLY A 512 4.92 19.41 3.80
N THR A 513 4.81 18.22 3.21
CA THR A 513 5.70 17.08 3.50
C THR A 513 7.15 17.40 3.12
N GLU A 514 7.38 17.89 1.89
CA GLU A 514 8.69 18.37 1.40
C GLU A 514 9.29 19.41 2.35
N LYS A 515 8.52 20.43 2.73
CA LYS A 515 8.98 21.48 3.65
C LYS A 515 9.30 20.93 5.05
N ALA A 516 8.50 20.00 5.56
CA ALA A 516 8.75 19.37 6.85
C ALA A 516 10.08 18.61 6.83
N VAL A 517 10.35 17.82 5.79
CA VAL A 517 11.64 17.13 5.62
C VAL A 517 12.80 18.12 5.58
N MET A 518 12.71 19.19 4.77
CA MET A 518 13.76 20.22 4.69
C MET A 518 14.06 20.90 6.04
N ILE A 519 13.04 21.11 6.89
CA ILE A 519 13.24 21.64 8.24
C ILE A 519 13.88 20.57 9.13
N MET A 520 13.41 19.33 9.01
CA MET A 520 13.83 18.23 9.87
C MET A 520 15.27 17.75 9.60
N GLU A 521 15.79 17.97 8.40
CA GLU A 521 17.20 17.69 8.05
C GLU A 521 18.20 18.71 8.65
N ARG A 522 17.72 19.85 9.16
CA ARG A 522 18.59 20.86 9.78
C ARG A 522 19.00 20.44 11.18
N PRO A 523 20.17 20.88 11.69
CA PRO A 523 20.60 20.59 13.06
C PRO A 523 19.63 21.07 14.15
N THR A 524 18.91 22.16 13.91
CA THR A 524 17.86 22.69 14.80
C THR A 524 16.55 22.80 14.01
N TRP A 525 15.46 22.27 14.59
CA TRP A 525 14.14 22.32 13.97
C TRP A 525 13.44 23.62 14.31
N ASP A 526 12.76 24.20 13.32
CA ASP A 526 11.83 25.30 13.53
C ASP A 526 10.49 24.72 14.00
N GLU A 527 10.34 24.55 15.33
CA GLU A 527 9.13 23.95 15.92
C GLU A 527 7.87 24.77 15.64
N GLU A 528 7.98 26.10 15.56
CA GLU A 528 6.83 26.97 15.27
C GLU A 528 6.32 26.68 13.86
N LEU A 529 7.21 26.67 12.87
CA LEU A 529 6.85 26.37 11.49
C LEU A 529 6.36 24.93 11.31
N LEU A 530 6.95 23.94 11.99
CA LEU A 530 6.46 22.57 11.97
C LEU A 530 5.05 22.44 12.56
N ASN A 531 4.72 23.22 13.58
CA ASN A 531 3.37 23.27 14.15
C ASN A 531 2.37 23.95 13.19
N GLU A 532 2.78 25.00 12.47
CA GLU A 532 1.96 25.60 11.41
C GLU A 532 1.68 24.62 10.28
N LEU A 533 2.71 23.91 9.79
CA LEU A 533 2.57 22.86 8.78
C LEU A 533 1.62 21.75 9.27
N THR A 534 1.76 21.33 10.52
CA THR A 534 0.86 20.33 11.13
C THR A 534 -0.60 20.76 11.06
N ARG A 535 -0.92 22.00 11.42
CA ARG A 535 -2.30 22.52 11.38
C ARG A 535 -2.82 22.55 9.94
N VAL A 536 -2.08 23.16 9.02
CA VAL A 536 -2.51 23.32 7.62
C VAL A 536 -2.69 21.96 6.93
N MET A 537 -1.79 21.01 7.17
CA MET A 537 -1.90 19.66 6.62
C MET A 537 -3.09 18.88 7.20
N THR A 538 -3.36 19.01 8.50
CA THR A 538 -4.52 18.40 9.15
C THR A 538 -5.83 18.95 8.59
N ASP A 539 -5.93 20.27 8.47
CA ASP A 539 -7.21 20.94 8.17
C ASP A 539 -7.53 20.96 6.67
N ALA A 540 -6.53 21.00 5.79
CA ALA A 540 -6.72 21.26 4.36
C ALA A 540 -6.33 20.10 3.42
N SER A 541 -5.88 18.95 3.94
CA SER A 541 -5.60 17.78 3.12
C SER A 541 -6.88 17.03 2.74
N ILE A 542 -6.98 16.61 1.48
CA ILE A 542 -8.15 15.93 0.91
C ILE A 542 -8.38 14.51 1.49
N CYS A 543 -7.32 13.84 1.93
CA CYS A 543 -7.36 12.45 2.40
C CYS A 543 -6.55 12.23 3.67
N GLY A 544 -6.70 11.05 4.25
CA GLY A 544 -6.08 10.67 5.52
C GLY A 544 -4.55 10.73 5.54
N LEU A 545 -3.88 10.51 4.40
CA LEU A 545 -2.41 10.58 4.32
C LEU A 545 -1.92 11.97 4.75
N GLY A 546 -2.38 13.02 4.07
CA GLY A 546 -1.95 14.38 4.39
C GLY A 546 -2.41 14.84 5.79
N GLN A 547 -3.56 14.34 6.25
CA GLN A 547 -4.08 14.65 7.59
C GLN A 547 -3.23 14.01 8.71
N ALA A 548 -2.64 12.84 8.46
CA ALA A 548 -1.89 12.07 9.45
C ALA A 548 -0.37 12.19 9.31
N ALA A 549 0.17 12.67 8.18
CA ALA A 549 1.60 12.67 7.88
C ALA A 549 2.47 13.37 8.92
N MET A 550 1.93 14.40 9.60
CA MET A 550 2.65 15.15 10.65
C MET A 550 2.54 14.52 12.04
N ASN A 551 1.80 13.41 12.22
CA ASN A 551 1.62 12.77 13.52
C ASN A 551 2.95 12.34 14.16
N PRO A 552 3.88 11.65 13.46
CA PRO A 552 5.16 11.29 14.06
C PRO A 552 5.95 12.50 14.57
N VAL A 553 6.02 13.57 13.77
CA VAL A 553 6.75 14.80 14.08
C VAL A 553 6.16 15.47 15.32
N LYS A 554 4.83 15.66 15.32
CA LYS A 554 4.09 16.24 16.44
C LYS A 554 4.33 15.48 17.75
N GLN A 555 4.31 14.16 17.70
CA GLN A 555 4.48 13.35 18.90
C GLN A 555 5.92 13.36 19.41
N VAL A 556 6.89 13.31 18.51
CA VAL A 556 8.31 13.36 18.90
C VAL A 556 8.66 14.70 19.55
N MET A 557 8.20 15.83 18.99
CA MET A 557 8.35 17.15 19.61
C MET A 557 7.63 17.30 20.95
N LYS A 558 6.64 16.45 21.24
CA LYS A 558 5.86 16.51 22.48
C LYS A 558 6.41 15.60 23.58
N HIS A 559 6.83 14.39 23.21
CA HIS A 559 7.10 13.31 24.15
C HIS A 559 8.57 12.93 24.28
N PHE A 560 9.44 13.37 23.37
CA PHE A 560 10.83 12.94 23.30
C PHE A 560 11.78 14.15 23.15
N ARG A 561 11.43 15.29 23.76
CA ARG A 561 12.20 16.55 23.64
C ARG A 561 13.64 16.41 24.11
N GLU A 562 13.86 15.58 25.12
CA GLU A 562 15.17 15.28 25.68
C GLU A 562 16.14 14.68 24.65
N ASP A 563 15.65 13.96 23.64
CA ASP A 563 16.49 13.42 22.55
C ASP A 563 17.01 14.52 21.61
N PHE A 564 16.49 15.75 21.73
CA PHE A 564 16.94 16.93 21.00
C PHE A 564 17.92 17.79 21.82
N ALA A 565 18.06 17.52 23.13
CA ALA A 565 18.85 18.34 24.04
C ALA A 565 20.36 18.09 23.85
N GLY A 566 21.06 19.05 23.23
CA GLY A 566 22.50 18.95 22.91
C GLY A 566 22.84 19.49 21.51
N LEU A 567 21.82 19.70 20.67
CA LEU A 567 21.92 20.40 19.39
C LEU A 567 21.83 21.90 19.69
N ALA A 568 22.97 22.53 19.99
CA ALA A 568 23.03 23.96 20.24
C ALA A 568 22.32 24.73 19.10
N PRO A 569 21.58 25.82 19.39
CA PRO A 569 21.06 26.68 18.35
C PRO A 569 22.26 27.18 17.53
N ALA A 570 22.27 26.87 16.23
CA ALA A 570 23.22 27.50 15.33
C ALA A 570 23.03 29.01 15.48
N VAL A 571 24.12 29.70 15.83
CA VAL A 571 24.21 31.17 15.81
C VAL A 571 23.57 31.64 14.51
N ALA A 572 22.60 32.55 14.63
CA ALA A 572 21.83 33.09 13.51
C ALA A 572 22.77 33.36 12.31
N ALA A 573 22.73 32.48 11.31
CA ALA A 573 23.34 32.75 10.03
C ALA A 573 22.55 33.89 9.40
N GLU A 574 23.26 34.95 9.00
CA GLU A 574 22.70 36.14 8.37
C GLU A 574 21.64 35.77 7.32
N GLU A 575 20.52 36.50 7.35
CA GLU A 575 19.43 36.36 6.40
C GLU A 575 19.98 36.33 4.95
N PRO A 576 19.64 35.32 4.14
CA PRO A 576 20.01 35.34 2.73
C PRO A 576 19.31 36.54 2.07
N THR A 577 20.11 37.39 1.45
CA THR A 577 19.66 38.58 0.72
C THR A 577 18.58 38.19 -0.29
N PRO A 578 17.44 38.92 -0.40
CA PRO A 578 16.34 38.53 -1.28
C PRO A 578 16.81 38.44 -2.74
N GLY A 579 16.92 37.21 -3.25
CA GLY A 579 17.12 36.93 -4.67
C GLY A 579 15.91 37.41 -5.47
N LYS A 580 16.18 38.00 -6.64
CA LYS A 580 15.21 38.64 -7.54
C LYS A 580 13.91 37.83 -7.74
N PRO A 581 12.75 38.51 -7.83
CA PRO A 581 11.48 37.84 -8.08
C PRO A 581 11.53 37.11 -9.44
N ALA A 582 11.16 35.83 -9.41
CA ALA A 582 10.87 35.06 -10.62
C ALA A 582 9.77 35.79 -11.40
N ARG A 583 10.05 36.11 -12.66
CA ARG A 583 9.04 36.63 -13.59
C ARG A 583 8.05 35.52 -13.89
N TYR A 584 6.77 35.83 -13.68
CA TYR A 584 5.59 35.03 -13.99
C TYR A 584 5.62 34.37 -15.37
#